data_AF-A0A7W0SSV4-F1
#
_entry.id   AF-A0A7W0SSV4-F1
#
_cell.length_a   1.000
_cell.length_b   1.000
_cell.length_c   1.000
_cell.angle_alpha   90.00
_cell.angle_beta   90.00
_cell.angle_gamma   90.00
#
_symmetry.space_group_name_H-M   'P 1'
#
loop_
_entity.id
_entity.type
_entity.pdbx_description
1 polymer ?
#
loop_
_entity_poly.entity_id
_entity_poly.type
_entity_poly.pdbx_seq_one_letter_code
_entity_poly.pdbx_strand_id
1 'polypeptide(L)'
;MGVSVRRAIESDRDVLRRLWEEFSAGGPPPPWVEDAARKAWRDIDDSVDQGLAFLFENGGQAVGFAFGLERSRRVVELTDVYVRPEVRKTGVATALIRAFVAAARDHGADVMTVTTGVRNEAARALYEGIGFRAESLNLVAKIEALERGLERMEGPRSHGSIHVQTDDLSAVERGVREFVPRLPGRSRGSVIVPPRNGWTSVYDELCDREPEMRRRLARELSSRMGAVVFALGIEEGVLVRYLLFDRGQVVDEYLSVPEHRGPLPPGDVIGLAANARVLARLTGADPGRIREAAPTARSPSELPPAADLVAGLADAIGLEGGRHGYEAALERPNAVKISRL
;
A
#
# COMPACT_ATOMS: atom_id res chain seq x y z
N MET A 1 53.55 -14.17 11.71
CA MET A 1 52.38 -14.03 12.60
C MET A 1 51.14 -14.28 11.75
N GLY A 2 50.33 -15.26 12.13
CA GLY A 2 49.29 -15.84 11.27
C GLY A 2 47.95 -15.11 11.34
N VAL A 3 47.05 -15.53 10.44
CA VAL A 3 45.65 -15.13 10.39
C VAL A 3 44.81 -16.30 10.89
N SER A 4 43.90 -16.09 11.86
CA SER A 4 43.11 -17.17 12.44
C SER A 4 41.75 -16.72 12.96
N VAL A 5 40.75 -17.60 12.83
CA VAL A 5 39.48 -17.49 13.56
C VAL A 5 39.58 -18.30 14.84
N ARG A 6 39.14 -17.74 15.97
CA ARG A 6 39.04 -18.45 17.24
C ARG A 6 37.77 -18.10 17.98
N ARG A 7 37.31 -19.02 18.85
CA ARG A 7 36.24 -18.76 19.80
C ARG A 7 36.70 -17.69 20.80
N ALA A 8 35.81 -16.76 21.13
CA ALA A 8 36.04 -15.78 22.17
C ALA A 8 35.90 -16.43 23.56
N ILE A 9 36.68 -15.95 24.52
CA ILE A 9 36.63 -16.37 25.92
C ILE A 9 36.22 -15.18 26.81
N GLU A 10 36.05 -15.43 28.10
CA GLU A 10 35.63 -14.40 29.07
C GLU A 10 36.49 -13.12 29.01
N SER A 11 37.82 -13.25 28.84
CA SER A 11 38.73 -12.10 28.75
C SER A 11 38.60 -11.29 27.45
N ASP A 12 37.87 -11.79 26.45
CA ASP A 12 37.65 -11.10 25.17
C ASP A 12 36.42 -10.19 25.17
N ARG A 13 35.60 -10.19 26.23
CA ARG A 13 34.37 -9.37 26.31
C ARG A 13 34.66 -7.91 25.95
N ASP A 14 35.69 -7.30 26.55
CA ASP A 14 36.03 -5.90 26.26
C ASP A 14 36.56 -5.67 24.85
N VAL A 15 37.15 -6.68 24.21
CA VAL A 15 37.55 -6.61 22.79
C VAL A 15 36.31 -6.59 21.89
N LEU A 16 35.35 -7.47 22.15
CA LEU A 16 34.08 -7.53 21.41
C LEU A 16 33.29 -6.22 21.55
N ARG A 17 33.21 -5.67 22.77
CA ARG A 17 32.53 -4.39 23.04
C ARG A 17 33.13 -3.24 22.23
N ARG A 18 34.46 -3.11 22.22
CA ARG A 18 35.16 -2.09 21.42
C ARG A 18 34.91 -2.25 19.91
N LEU A 19 34.99 -3.48 19.39
CA LEU A 19 34.70 -3.71 17.97
C LEU A 19 33.23 -3.45 17.63
N TRP A 20 32.30 -3.72 18.55
CA TRP A 20 30.88 -3.43 18.37
C TRP A 20 30.61 -1.91 18.38
N GLU A 21 31.32 -1.14 19.20
CA GLU A 21 31.29 0.33 19.15
C GLU A 21 31.81 0.86 17.80
N GLU A 22 32.92 0.30 17.29
CA GLU A 22 33.43 0.62 15.93
C GLU A 22 32.40 0.30 14.83
N PHE A 23 31.71 -0.84 14.94
CA PHE A 23 30.62 -1.23 14.05
C PHE A 23 29.46 -0.22 14.09
N SER A 24 29.02 0.13 15.29
CA SER A 24 27.87 1.01 15.53
C SER A 24 28.13 2.45 15.08
N ALA A 25 29.37 2.91 15.15
CA ALA A 25 29.77 4.21 14.61
C ALA A 25 29.56 4.32 13.08
N GLY A 26 29.57 3.19 12.36
CA GLY A 26 29.34 3.14 10.91
C GLY A 26 27.87 3.25 10.48
N GLY A 27 26.93 3.19 11.42
CA GLY A 27 25.50 3.32 11.15
C GLY A 27 24.70 3.22 12.45
N PRO A 28 24.15 4.35 12.96
CA PRO A 28 23.45 4.33 14.24
C PRO A 28 22.23 3.41 14.17
N PRO A 29 21.83 2.81 15.31
CA PRO A 29 20.58 2.07 15.39
C PRO A 29 19.41 3.00 15.03
N PRO A 30 18.24 2.44 14.65
CA PRO A 30 17.06 3.25 14.40
C PRO A 30 16.74 4.16 15.60
N PRO A 31 16.24 5.39 15.37
CA PRO A 31 16.09 6.40 16.42
C PRO A 31 15.07 6.01 17.52
N TRP A 32 14.24 5.01 17.28
CA TRP A 32 13.29 4.45 18.24
C TRP A 32 13.86 3.29 19.07
N VAL A 33 15.12 2.89 18.84
CA VAL A 33 15.80 1.88 19.65
C VAL A 33 16.59 2.60 20.74
N GLU A 34 16.09 2.49 21.98
CA GLU A 34 16.78 3.00 23.16
C GLU A 34 17.84 2.01 23.67
N ASP A 35 18.94 2.55 24.18
CA ASP A 35 20.00 1.82 24.89
C ASP A 35 20.52 0.56 24.15
N ALA A 36 20.76 0.70 22.84
CA ALA A 36 21.28 -0.36 21.99
C ALA A 36 22.58 -0.97 22.53
N ALA A 37 23.44 -0.15 23.15
CA ALA A 37 24.69 -0.59 23.77
C ALA A 37 24.45 -1.57 24.93
N ARG A 38 23.52 -1.27 25.86
CA ARG A 38 23.19 -2.20 26.96
C ARG A 38 22.63 -3.52 26.47
N LYS A 39 21.85 -3.52 25.39
CA LYS A 39 21.40 -4.77 24.76
C LYS A 39 22.59 -5.52 24.17
N ALA A 40 23.44 -4.87 23.38
CA ALA A 40 24.61 -5.49 22.76
C ALA A 40 25.59 -6.07 23.78
N TRP A 41 25.82 -5.39 24.91
CA TRP A 41 26.67 -5.92 25.97
C TRP A 41 26.14 -7.21 26.57
N ARG A 42 24.82 -7.29 26.83
CA ARG A 42 24.18 -8.54 27.27
C ARG A 42 24.31 -9.63 26.23
N ASP A 43 24.03 -9.32 24.96
CA ASP A 43 24.14 -10.28 23.87
C ASP A 43 25.59 -10.79 23.71
N ILE A 44 26.59 -9.92 23.87
CA ILE A 44 28.01 -10.30 23.85
C ILE A 44 28.33 -11.24 25.01
N ASP A 45 27.92 -10.89 26.23
CA ASP A 45 28.21 -11.69 27.42
C ASP A 45 27.56 -13.09 27.30
N ASP A 46 26.29 -13.15 26.92
CA ASP A 46 25.54 -14.39 26.68
C ASP A 46 26.18 -15.23 25.55
N SER A 47 26.62 -14.58 24.46
CA SER A 47 27.27 -15.27 23.34
C SER A 47 28.62 -15.86 23.73
N VAL A 48 29.39 -15.19 24.59
CA VAL A 48 30.66 -15.70 25.12
C VAL A 48 30.40 -16.91 26.03
N ASP A 49 29.43 -16.81 26.93
CA ASP A 49 29.07 -17.87 27.87
C ASP A 49 28.53 -19.12 27.16
N GLN A 50 27.80 -18.93 26.05
CA GLN A 50 27.31 -20.00 25.17
C GLN A 50 28.38 -20.50 24.19
N GLY A 51 29.58 -19.90 24.13
CA GLY A 51 30.60 -20.27 23.15
C GLY A 51 30.20 -20.03 21.69
N LEU A 52 29.29 -19.09 21.46
CA LEU A 52 28.79 -18.63 20.17
C LEU A 52 29.41 -17.30 19.71
N ALA A 53 30.43 -16.80 20.40
CA ALA A 53 31.20 -15.62 19.99
C ALA A 53 32.56 -16.00 19.38
N PHE A 54 32.95 -15.33 18.29
CA PHE A 54 34.18 -15.58 17.53
C PHE A 54 34.89 -14.29 17.18
N LEU A 55 36.22 -14.33 17.23
CA LEU A 55 37.11 -13.26 16.78
C LEU A 55 37.92 -13.73 15.56
N PHE A 56 38.16 -12.80 14.64
CA PHE A 56 39.14 -12.97 13.57
C PHE A 56 40.38 -12.15 13.91
N GLU A 57 41.51 -12.84 14.04
CA GLU A 57 42.79 -12.22 14.40
C GLU A 57 43.71 -12.11 13.18
N ASN A 58 44.34 -10.96 13.03
CA ASN A 58 45.39 -10.69 12.05
C ASN A 58 46.58 -10.04 12.76
N GLY A 59 47.74 -10.71 12.77
CA GLY A 59 48.93 -10.16 13.42
C GLY A 59 48.80 -9.97 14.93
N GLY A 60 47.99 -10.79 15.61
CA GLY A 60 47.73 -10.68 17.06
C GLY A 60 46.69 -9.61 17.43
N GLN A 61 46.02 -8.99 16.46
CA GLN A 61 44.94 -8.04 16.69
C GLN A 61 43.61 -8.58 16.18
N ALA A 62 42.55 -8.43 16.97
CA ALA A 62 41.20 -8.73 16.52
C ALA A 62 40.73 -7.65 15.52
N VAL A 63 40.37 -8.08 14.31
CA VAL A 63 39.96 -7.21 13.19
C VAL A 63 38.54 -7.50 12.69
N GLY A 64 37.85 -8.46 13.31
CA GLY A 64 36.46 -8.77 13.04
C GLY A 64 35.89 -9.72 14.08
N PHE A 65 34.57 -9.78 14.15
CA PHE A 65 33.86 -10.68 15.04
C PHE A 65 32.58 -11.22 14.39
N ALA A 66 32.10 -12.33 14.92
CA ALA A 66 30.73 -12.79 14.76
C ALA A 66 30.25 -13.33 16.10
N PHE A 67 29.06 -12.93 16.53
CA PHE A 67 28.42 -13.51 17.69
C PHE A 67 26.92 -13.65 17.48
N GLY A 68 26.29 -14.43 18.35
CA GLY A 68 24.89 -14.80 18.22
C GLY A 68 24.41 -15.59 19.41
N LEU A 69 23.09 -15.81 19.45
CA LEU A 69 22.39 -16.32 20.62
C LEU A 69 21.59 -17.56 20.27
N GLU A 70 21.53 -18.52 21.20
CA GLU A 70 20.52 -19.57 21.13
C GLU A 70 19.11 -18.97 21.31
N ARG A 71 18.20 -19.27 20.38
CA ARG A 71 16.78 -18.89 20.46
C ARG A 71 15.91 -20.06 20.91
N SER A 72 16.32 -21.26 20.56
CA SER A 72 15.77 -22.52 21.07
C SER A 72 16.79 -23.63 20.79
N ARG A 73 16.52 -24.83 21.32
CA ARG A 73 17.34 -26.03 21.07
C ARG A 73 17.66 -26.29 19.58
N ARG A 74 16.79 -25.85 18.66
CA ARG A 74 16.93 -26.07 17.20
C ARG A 74 17.40 -24.84 16.42
N VAL A 75 17.39 -23.67 17.05
CA VAL A 75 17.57 -22.38 16.37
C VAL A 75 18.61 -21.53 17.07
N VAL A 76 19.65 -21.15 16.34
CA VAL A 76 20.55 -20.06 16.72
C VAL A 76 20.30 -18.84 15.86
N GLU A 77 20.45 -17.65 16.42
CA GLU A 77 20.46 -16.41 15.66
C GLU A 77 21.89 -15.87 15.60
N LEU A 78 22.39 -15.63 14.40
CA LEU A 78 23.59 -14.83 14.17
C LEU A 78 23.19 -13.36 14.28
N THR A 79 23.53 -12.69 15.38
CA THR A 79 23.04 -11.33 15.66
C THR A 79 23.88 -10.28 14.96
N ASP A 80 25.21 -10.38 15.07
CA ASP A 80 26.12 -9.36 14.58
C ASP A 80 27.35 -9.98 13.92
N VAL A 81 27.71 -9.46 12.75
CA VAL A 81 28.95 -9.76 12.04
C VAL A 81 29.60 -8.45 11.64
N TYR A 82 30.84 -8.27 12.10
CA TYR A 82 31.61 -7.08 11.77
C TYR A 82 33.00 -7.45 11.30
N VAL A 83 33.47 -6.70 10.30
CA VAL A 83 34.82 -6.76 9.78
C VAL A 83 35.30 -5.34 9.57
N ARG A 84 36.46 -5.01 10.15
CA ARG A 84 37.10 -3.70 9.99
C ARG A 84 37.31 -3.38 8.50
N PRO A 85 37.13 -2.12 8.06
CA PRO A 85 37.18 -1.74 6.65
C PRO A 85 38.40 -2.24 5.89
N GLU A 86 39.57 -2.25 6.53
CA GLU A 86 40.89 -2.52 5.93
C GLU A 86 41.05 -3.97 5.44
N VAL A 87 40.27 -4.90 6.01
CA VAL A 87 40.33 -6.33 5.67
C VAL A 87 39.03 -6.85 5.07
N ARG A 88 38.14 -5.96 4.60
CA ARG A 88 36.90 -6.37 3.91
C ARG A 88 37.20 -7.00 2.54
N LYS A 89 36.24 -7.78 2.03
CA LYS A 89 36.33 -8.50 0.74
C LYS A 89 37.50 -9.49 0.64
N THR A 90 38.05 -9.93 1.77
CA THR A 90 39.12 -10.95 1.85
C THR A 90 38.64 -12.31 2.37
N GLY A 91 37.32 -12.49 2.53
CA GLY A 91 36.72 -13.73 3.04
C GLY A 91 36.60 -13.84 4.58
N VAL A 92 37.02 -12.80 5.32
CA VAL A 92 36.95 -12.76 6.80
C VAL A 92 35.54 -13.06 7.34
N ALA A 93 34.51 -12.39 6.82
CA ALA A 93 33.13 -12.60 7.27
C ALA A 93 32.66 -14.04 7.04
N THR A 94 32.98 -14.61 5.87
CA THR A 94 32.66 -16.01 5.56
C THR A 94 33.39 -16.99 6.48
N ALA A 95 34.64 -16.70 6.88
CA ALA A 95 35.40 -17.51 7.83
C ALA A 95 34.78 -17.48 9.23
N LEU A 96 34.36 -16.30 9.70
CA LEU A 96 33.65 -16.12 10.96
C LEU A 96 32.31 -16.86 10.97
N ILE A 97 31.50 -16.71 9.92
CA ILE A 97 30.20 -17.40 9.80
C ILE A 97 30.41 -18.91 9.75
N ARG A 98 31.46 -19.41 9.08
CA ARG A 98 31.78 -20.84 9.05
C ARG A 98 32.07 -21.39 10.45
N ALA A 99 32.82 -20.66 11.27
CA ALA A 99 33.10 -21.06 12.65
C ALA A 99 31.83 -21.03 13.51
N PHE A 100 30.98 -20.02 13.31
CA PHE A 100 29.68 -19.93 13.98
C PHE A 100 28.76 -21.10 13.62
N VAL A 101 28.65 -21.48 12.34
CA VAL A 101 27.86 -22.64 11.88
C VAL A 101 28.36 -23.95 12.51
N ALA A 102 29.67 -24.13 12.65
CA ALA A 102 30.22 -25.30 13.31
C ALA A 102 29.80 -25.38 14.78
N ALA A 103 29.92 -24.27 15.52
CA ALA A 103 29.47 -24.23 16.92
C ALA A 103 27.95 -24.36 17.07
N ALA A 104 27.16 -23.78 16.18
CA ALA A 104 25.70 -23.96 16.15
C ALA A 104 25.33 -25.45 16.02
N ARG A 105 26.05 -26.18 15.16
CA ARG A 105 25.87 -27.62 14.99
C ARG A 105 26.24 -28.41 16.24
N ASP A 106 27.33 -28.03 16.91
CA ASP A 106 27.74 -28.65 18.18
C ASP A 106 26.71 -28.43 19.30
N HIS A 107 25.95 -27.32 19.25
CA HIS A 107 24.81 -27.04 20.14
C HIS A 107 23.54 -27.83 19.76
N GLY A 108 23.55 -28.57 18.65
CA GLY A 108 22.40 -29.33 18.17
C GLY A 108 21.37 -28.52 17.39
N ALA A 109 21.71 -27.28 17.00
CA ALA A 109 20.86 -26.48 16.14
C ALA A 109 20.89 -27.00 14.69
N ASP A 110 19.73 -26.98 14.05
CA ASP A 110 19.55 -27.32 12.63
C ASP A 110 19.10 -26.12 11.78
N VAL A 111 18.76 -25.00 12.44
CA VAL A 111 18.38 -23.74 11.80
C VAL A 111 19.21 -22.59 12.35
N MET A 112 19.70 -21.74 11.44
CA MET A 112 20.35 -20.48 11.77
C MET A 112 19.53 -19.33 11.17
N THR A 113 19.22 -18.31 11.95
CA THR A 113 18.57 -17.08 11.48
C THR A 113 19.54 -15.90 11.50
N VAL A 114 19.27 -14.89 10.68
CA VAL A 114 20.00 -13.61 10.67
C VAL A 114 19.04 -12.50 10.28
N THR A 115 19.13 -11.36 10.97
CA THR A 115 18.35 -10.17 10.64
C THR A 115 19.25 -9.11 10.04
N THR A 116 18.85 -8.49 8.93
CA THR A 116 19.58 -7.36 8.34
C THR A 116 18.64 -6.32 7.76
N GLY A 117 19.08 -5.06 7.75
CA GLY A 117 18.30 -3.96 7.21
C GLY A 117 18.16 -4.04 5.69
N VAL A 118 17.00 -3.62 5.16
CA VAL A 118 16.69 -3.67 3.72
C VAL A 118 17.70 -2.91 2.84
N ARG A 119 18.32 -1.87 3.39
CA ARG A 119 19.36 -1.05 2.73
C ARG A 119 20.78 -1.62 2.84
N ASN A 120 20.99 -2.69 3.61
CA ASN A 120 22.31 -3.29 3.79
C ASN A 120 22.61 -4.31 2.67
N GLU A 121 22.75 -3.80 1.44
CA GLU A 121 22.94 -4.61 0.23
C GLU A 121 24.15 -5.54 0.33
N ALA A 122 25.24 -5.09 0.94
CA ALA A 122 26.45 -5.90 1.12
C ALA A 122 26.21 -7.11 2.04
N ALA A 123 25.53 -6.92 3.17
CA ALA A 123 25.18 -8.03 4.06
C ALA A 123 24.17 -8.98 3.41
N ARG A 124 23.17 -8.44 2.70
CA ARG A 124 22.18 -9.24 1.97
C ARG A 124 22.85 -10.12 0.92
N ALA A 125 23.73 -9.57 0.09
CA ALA A 125 24.47 -10.32 -0.91
C ALA A 125 25.37 -11.41 -0.28
N LEU A 126 26.01 -11.13 0.86
CA LEU A 126 26.78 -12.12 1.60
C LEU A 126 25.88 -13.26 2.09
N TYR A 127 24.76 -12.95 2.75
CA TYR A 127 23.86 -13.95 3.34
C TYR A 127 23.16 -14.80 2.27
N GLU A 128 22.63 -14.18 1.21
CA GLU A 128 22.04 -14.89 0.07
C GLU A 128 23.09 -15.78 -0.62
N GLY A 129 24.32 -15.29 -0.79
CA GLY A 129 25.42 -16.04 -1.40
C GLY A 129 25.85 -17.29 -0.61
N ILE A 130 25.60 -17.34 0.70
CA ILE A 130 25.87 -18.52 1.54
C ILE A 130 24.62 -19.38 1.80
N GLY A 131 23.47 -19.02 1.22
CA GLY A 131 22.27 -19.84 1.21
C GLY A 131 21.13 -19.41 2.14
N PHE A 132 21.22 -18.26 2.82
CA PHE A 132 20.07 -17.70 3.52
C PHE A 132 18.95 -17.29 2.54
N ARG A 133 17.70 -17.39 2.99
CA ARG A 133 16.52 -16.97 2.23
C ARG A 133 15.66 -16.05 3.10
N ALA A 134 14.98 -15.11 2.45
CA ALA A 134 14.02 -14.25 3.14
C ALA A 134 12.80 -15.09 3.57
N GLU A 135 12.48 -15.05 4.87
CA GLU A 135 11.38 -15.80 5.47
C GLU A 135 10.28 -14.88 6.00
N SER A 136 10.63 -13.74 6.62
CA SER A 136 9.69 -12.81 7.23
C SER A 136 10.04 -11.34 6.97
N LEU A 137 9.03 -10.47 7.09
CA LEU A 137 9.18 -9.02 6.97
C LEU A 137 8.87 -8.36 8.32
N ASN A 138 9.73 -7.43 8.74
CA ASN A 138 9.43 -6.52 9.85
C ASN A 138 8.92 -5.19 9.28
N LEU A 139 7.66 -4.87 9.53
CA LEU A 139 7.00 -3.64 9.07
C LEU A 139 7.04 -2.59 10.17
N VAL A 140 7.45 -1.36 9.83
CA VAL A 140 7.57 -0.25 10.77
C VAL A 140 6.82 0.97 10.26
N ALA A 141 6.04 1.59 11.14
CA ALA A 141 5.37 2.86 10.91
C ALA A 141 5.30 3.67 12.22
N LYS A 142 5.12 4.98 12.12
CA LYS A 142 4.73 5.80 13.27
C LYS A 142 3.27 5.52 13.65
N ILE A 143 2.94 5.56 14.94
CA ILE A 143 1.57 5.30 15.43
C ILE A 143 0.55 6.23 14.76
N GLU A 144 0.87 7.51 14.62
CA GLU A 144 -0.07 8.48 14.04
C GLU A 144 -0.35 8.18 12.55
N ALA A 145 0.59 7.53 11.85
CA ALA A 145 0.37 7.10 10.47
C ALA A 145 -0.52 5.85 10.40
N LEU A 146 -0.45 4.98 11.40
CA LEU A 146 -1.33 3.81 11.51
C LEU A 146 -2.76 4.24 11.86
N GLU A 147 -2.95 5.16 12.80
CA GLU A 147 -4.25 5.72 13.17
C GLU A 147 -4.97 6.29 11.94
N ARG A 148 -4.31 7.18 11.17
CA ARG A 148 -4.85 7.69 9.89
C ARG A 148 -5.09 6.60 8.84
N GLY A 149 -4.34 5.50 8.90
CA GLY A 149 -4.54 4.35 8.03
C GLY A 149 -5.84 3.61 8.37
N LEU A 150 -6.05 3.35 9.65
CA LEU A 150 -7.21 2.63 10.18
C LEU A 150 -8.50 3.47 10.05
N GLU A 151 -8.46 4.77 10.33
CA GLU A 151 -9.60 5.67 10.12
C GLU A 151 -10.10 5.66 8.67
N ARG A 152 -9.18 5.60 7.69
CA ARG A 152 -9.55 5.47 6.27
C ARG A 152 -10.19 4.12 5.94
N MET A 153 -9.85 3.07 6.69
CA MET A 153 -10.48 1.76 6.53
C MET A 153 -11.85 1.67 7.19
N GLU A 154 -12.06 2.42 8.28
CA GLU A 154 -13.30 2.44 9.07
C GLU A 154 -14.29 3.53 8.66
N GLY A 155 -13.85 4.53 7.88
CA GLY A 155 -14.69 5.61 7.35
C GLY A 155 -15.79 5.13 6.40
N PRO A 156 -16.81 5.97 6.11
CA PRO A 156 -17.91 5.58 5.25
C PRO A 156 -17.38 5.28 3.84
N ARG A 157 -17.68 4.07 3.35
CA ARG A 157 -17.05 3.55 2.13
C ARG A 157 -17.40 4.42 0.93
N SER A 158 -16.39 4.71 0.11
CA SER A 158 -16.62 5.17 -1.25
C SER A 158 -17.49 4.14 -1.97
N HIS A 159 -18.46 4.62 -2.73
CA HIS A 159 -19.20 3.81 -3.67
C HIS A 159 -19.56 4.67 -4.87
N GLY A 160 -19.84 4.04 -6.00
CA GLY A 160 -20.29 4.78 -7.16
C GLY A 160 -20.88 3.91 -8.25
N SER A 161 -21.34 4.62 -9.25
CA SER A 161 -22.06 4.08 -10.39
C SER A 161 -21.58 4.78 -11.65
N ILE A 162 -21.63 4.05 -12.76
CA ILE A 162 -21.33 4.57 -14.08
C ILE A 162 -22.58 4.34 -14.92
N HIS A 163 -23.12 5.39 -15.52
CA HIS A 163 -24.32 5.33 -16.33
C HIS A 163 -23.94 5.67 -17.77
N VAL A 164 -24.18 4.74 -18.68
CA VAL A 164 -23.93 4.90 -20.11
C VAL A 164 -25.25 5.20 -20.80
N GLN A 165 -25.34 6.31 -21.55
CA GLN A 165 -26.55 6.71 -22.25
C GLN A 165 -26.75 5.86 -23.52
N THR A 166 -27.25 4.64 -23.33
CA THR A 166 -27.41 3.63 -24.38
C THR A 166 -28.38 2.55 -23.92
N ASP A 167 -29.05 1.92 -24.87
CA ASP A 167 -29.84 0.71 -24.71
C ASP A 167 -29.10 -0.58 -25.11
N ASP A 168 -27.90 -0.47 -25.70
CA ASP A 168 -27.06 -1.62 -26.08
C ASP A 168 -26.33 -2.21 -24.86
N LEU A 169 -27.10 -2.95 -24.05
CA LEU A 169 -26.61 -3.66 -22.87
C LEU A 169 -25.43 -4.59 -23.20
N SER A 170 -25.48 -5.26 -24.35
CA SER A 170 -24.45 -6.21 -24.75
C SER A 170 -23.13 -5.51 -25.11
N ALA A 171 -23.16 -4.32 -25.70
CA ALA A 171 -21.96 -3.52 -25.93
C ALA A 171 -21.32 -3.05 -24.63
N VAL A 172 -22.13 -2.59 -23.67
CA VAL A 172 -21.63 -2.23 -22.33
C VAL A 172 -20.98 -3.45 -21.66
N GLU A 173 -21.64 -4.61 -21.71
CA GLU A 173 -21.10 -5.85 -21.16
C GLU A 173 -19.75 -6.23 -21.75
N ARG A 174 -19.62 -6.20 -23.09
CA ARG A 174 -18.33 -6.47 -23.76
C ARG A 174 -17.25 -5.49 -23.31
N GLY A 175 -17.58 -4.19 -23.22
CA GLY A 175 -16.67 -3.16 -22.74
C GLY A 175 -16.14 -3.44 -21.34
N VAL A 176 -17.04 -3.76 -20.40
CA VAL A 176 -16.71 -4.09 -19.01
C VAL A 176 -15.88 -5.38 -18.90
N ARG A 177 -16.25 -6.42 -19.64
CA ARG A 177 -15.51 -7.70 -19.64
C ARG A 177 -14.08 -7.55 -20.14
N GLU A 178 -13.86 -6.72 -21.16
CA GLU A 178 -12.54 -6.52 -21.73
C GLU A 178 -11.66 -5.58 -20.90
N PHE A 179 -12.23 -4.49 -20.37
CA PHE A 179 -11.42 -3.43 -19.78
C PHE A 179 -11.13 -3.63 -18.28
N VAL A 180 -12.12 -4.05 -17.49
CA VAL A 180 -11.93 -4.18 -16.03
C VAL A 180 -10.76 -5.09 -15.63
N PRO A 181 -10.48 -6.23 -16.30
CA PRO A 181 -9.30 -7.04 -16.00
C PRO A 181 -7.96 -6.33 -16.17
N ARG A 182 -7.92 -5.22 -16.93
CA ARG A 182 -6.72 -4.41 -17.18
C ARG A 182 -6.54 -3.30 -16.14
N LEU A 183 -7.52 -3.08 -15.25
CA LEU A 183 -7.41 -2.10 -14.18
C LEU A 183 -6.45 -2.60 -13.07
N PRO A 184 -5.57 -1.74 -12.54
CA PRO A 184 -4.79 -2.08 -11.36
C PRO A 184 -5.70 -2.27 -10.15
N GLY A 185 -5.38 -3.23 -9.28
CA GLY A 185 -6.09 -3.45 -8.01
C GLY A 185 -6.95 -4.71 -7.93
N ARG A 186 -7.31 -5.33 -9.07
CA ARG A 186 -8.20 -6.51 -9.19
C ARG A 186 -9.62 -6.27 -8.64
N SER A 187 -10.62 -6.40 -9.51
CA SER A 187 -12.04 -6.32 -9.16
C SER A 187 -12.59 -7.71 -8.81
N ARG A 188 -13.41 -7.80 -7.74
CA ARG A 188 -14.17 -9.03 -7.41
C ARG A 188 -15.31 -9.32 -8.39
N GLY A 189 -15.77 -8.31 -9.12
CA GLY A 189 -16.85 -8.47 -10.08
C GLY A 189 -17.46 -7.15 -10.52
N SER A 190 -18.27 -7.23 -11.57
CA SER A 190 -19.07 -6.11 -12.07
C SER A 190 -20.53 -6.52 -12.22
N VAL A 191 -21.44 -5.57 -12.06
CA VAL A 191 -22.88 -5.72 -12.29
C VAL A 191 -23.31 -4.69 -13.32
N ILE A 192 -24.09 -5.12 -14.30
CA ILE A 192 -24.63 -4.25 -15.34
C ILE A 192 -26.14 -4.36 -15.30
N VAL A 193 -26.81 -3.23 -15.11
CA VAL A 193 -28.26 -3.15 -15.01
C VAL A 193 -28.81 -2.62 -16.34
N PRO A 194 -29.83 -3.29 -16.93
CA PRO A 194 -30.47 -2.88 -18.18
C PRO A 194 -30.94 -1.41 -18.18
N PRO A 195 -31.09 -0.80 -19.37
CA PRO A 195 -31.39 0.61 -19.50
C PRO A 195 -32.67 1.03 -18.79
N ARG A 196 -32.60 2.11 -18.02
CA ARG A 196 -33.75 2.83 -17.44
C ARG A 196 -33.59 4.31 -17.70
N ASN A 197 -34.65 4.97 -18.16
CA ASN A 197 -34.61 6.38 -18.56
C ASN A 197 -33.47 6.70 -19.55
N GLY A 198 -33.15 5.75 -20.45
CA GLY A 198 -32.07 5.89 -21.43
C GLY A 198 -30.66 5.56 -20.91
N TRP A 199 -30.52 5.06 -19.68
CA TRP A 199 -29.22 4.79 -19.04
C TRP A 199 -29.01 3.32 -18.68
N THR A 200 -28.01 2.68 -19.29
CA THR A 200 -27.49 1.39 -18.82
C THR A 200 -26.49 1.65 -17.68
N SER A 201 -26.70 1.03 -16.53
CA SER A 201 -25.86 1.28 -15.33
C SER A 201 -24.81 0.18 -15.15
N VAL A 202 -23.60 0.57 -14.78
CA VAL A 202 -22.45 -0.30 -14.51
C VAL A 202 -21.96 -0.02 -13.10
N TYR A 203 -21.81 -1.10 -12.33
CA TYR A 203 -21.24 -1.11 -10.99
C TYR A 203 -20.06 -2.08 -11.00
N ASP A 204 -19.00 -1.72 -10.32
CA ASP A 204 -17.83 -2.57 -10.23
C ASP A 204 -17.19 -2.42 -8.87
N GLU A 205 -16.82 -3.55 -8.27
CA GLU A 205 -16.33 -3.59 -6.90
C GLU A 205 -15.06 -2.76 -6.70
N LEU A 206 -14.12 -2.80 -7.66
CA LEU A 206 -12.92 -1.97 -7.62
C LEU A 206 -13.26 -0.50 -7.81
N CYS A 207 -14.23 -0.18 -8.67
CA CYS A 207 -14.65 1.20 -8.92
C CYS A 207 -15.40 1.84 -7.73
N ASP A 208 -16.04 1.03 -6.88
CA ASP A 208 -16.61 1.51 -5.62
C ASP A 208 -15.51 2.00 -4.67
N ARG A 209 -14.50 1.16 -4.43
CA ARG A 209 -13.40 1.45 -3.50
C ARG A 209 -12.37 2.44 -4.05
N GLU A 210 -12.20 2.54 -5.37
CA GLU A 210 -11.21 3.39 -6.01
C GLU A 210 -11.84 4.34 -7.05
N PRO A 211 -12.12 5.61 -6.69
CA PRO A 211 -12.72 6.60 -7.59
C PRO A 211 -11.93 6.86 -8.88
N GLU A 212 -10.59 6.74 -8.84
CA GLU A 212 -9.76 6.85 -10.04
C GLU A 212 -10.00 5.69 -11.01
N MET A 213 -10.31 4.49 -10.53
CA MET A 213 -10.68 3.35 -11.38
C MET A 213 -12.07 3.55 -11.99
N ARG A 214 -13.01 4.09 -11.21
CA ARG A 214 -14.33 4.52 -11.72
C ARG A 214 -14.19 5.51 -12.87
N ARG A 215 -13.35 6.53 -12.72
CA ARG A 215 -13.03 7.51 -13.78
C ARG A 215 -12.47 6.83 -15.03
N ARG A 216 -11.50 5.93 -14.88
CA ARG A 216 -10.87 5.22 -16.02
C ARG A 216 -11.88 4.36 -16.78
N LEU A 217 -12.69 3.58 -16.07
CA LEU A 217 -13.73 2.74 -16.69
C LEU A 217 -14.78 3.60 -17.39
N ALA A 218 -15.26 4.67 -16.77
CA ALA A 218 -16.25 5.57 -17.37
C ALA A 218 -15.73 6.22 -18.67
N ARG A 219 -14.47 6.69 -18.65
CA ARG A 219 -13.81 7.24 -19.83
C ARG A 219 -13.71 6.22 -20.96
N GLU A 220 -13.29 5.01 -20.64
CA GLU A 220 -13.16 3.93 -21.62
C GLU A 220 -14.50 3.59 -22.26
N LEU A 221 -15.55 3.41 -21.44
CA LEU A 221 -16.89 3.14 -21.94
C LEU A 221 -17.40 4.27 -22.85
N SER A 222 -17.18 5.53 -22.47
CA SER A 222 -17.57 6.68 -23.30
C SER A 222 -16.80 6.72 -24.63
N SER A 223 -15.48 6.49 -24.60
CA SER A 223 -14.62 6.46 -25.78
C SER A 223 -15.05 5.37 -26.75
N ARG A 224 -15.20 4.14 -26.25
CA ARG A 224 -15.49 2.96 -27.06
C ARG A 224 -16.90 2.98 -27.65
N MET A 225 -17.87 3.47 -26.90
CA MET A 225 -19.27 3.50 -27.33
C MET A 225 -19.63 4.78 -28.07
N GLY A 226 -18.78 5.80 -28.02
CA GLY A 226 -19.10 7.14 -28.54
C GLY A 226 -20.31 7.77 -27.82
N ALA A 227 -20.59 7.33 -26.60
CA ALA A 227 -21.79 7.68 -25.83
C ALA A 227 -21.46 8.64 -24.68
N VAL A 228 -22.49 9.36 -24.24
CA VAL A 228 -22.43 10.12 -22.99
C VAL A 228 -22.36 9.14 -21.82
N VAL A 229 -21.41 9.35 -20.91
CA VAL A 229 -21.24 8.53 -19.70
C VAL A 229 -21.18 9.41 -18.47
N PHE A 230 -22.01 9.09 -17.49
CA PHE A 230 -22.10 9.78 -16.21
C PHE A 230 -21.54 8.90 -15.10
N ALA A 231 -20.39 9.26 -14.55
CA ALA A 231 -19.84 8.60 -13.38
C ALA A 231 -20.20 9.40 -12.13
N LEU A 232 -20.90 8.81 -11.17
CA LEU A 232 -21.36 9.46 -9.94
C LEU A 232 -20.93 8.63 -8.73
N GLY A 233 -20.55 9.26 -7.63
CA GLY A 233 -20.41 8.53 -6.39
C GLY A 233 -20.01 9.36 -5.19
N ILE A 234 -19.99 8.68 -4.04
CA ILE A 234 -19.46 9.19 -2.78
C ILE A 234 -17.98 8.82 -2.70
N GLU A 235 -17.15 9.77 -2.29
CA GLU A 235 -15.73 9.58 -1.99
C GLU A 235 -15.47 9.89 -0.52
N GLU A 236 -14.71 9.04 0.16
CA GLU A 236 -14.35 9.22 1.58
C GLU A 236 -15.58 9.36 2.50
N GLY A 237 -16.74 8.89 2.03
CA GLY A 237 -18.01 8.91 2.76
C GLY A 237 -18.71 10.26 2.86
N VAL A 238 -18.04 11.36 2.50
CA VAL A 238 -18.53 12.73 2.75
C VAL A 238 -18.51 13.62 1.51
N LEU A 239 -17.78 13.23 0.46
CA LEU A 239 -17.69 14.00 -0.78
C LEU A 239 -18.58 13.40 -1.84
N VAL A 240 -19.28 14.25 -2.59
CA VAL A 240 -20.02 13.84 -3.78
C VAL A 240 -19.28 14.35 -5.00
N ARG A 241 -18.94 13.43 -5.91
CA ARG A 241 -18.28 13.75 -7.18
C ARG A 241 -19.08 13.17 -8.33
N TYR A 242 -19.21 13.93 -9.41
CA TYR A 242 -19.49 13.34 -10.72
C TYR A 242 -18.48 13.74 -11.78
N LEU A 243 -18.35 12.90 -12.79
CA LEU A 243 -17.72 13.21 -14.06
C LEU A 243 -18.68 12.87 -15.20
N LEU A 244 -18.87 13.83 -16.11
CA LEU A 244 -19.60 13.64 -17.34
C LEU A 244 -18.62 13.52 -18.50
N PHE A 245 -18.75 12.44 -19.26
CA PHE A 245 -17.94 12.18 -20.44
C PHE A 245 -18.81 12.22 -21.70
N ASP A 246 -18.23 12.71 -22.79
CA ASP A 246 -18.75 12.54 -24.16
C ASP A 246 -17.59 12.12 -25.07
N ARG A 247 -17.74 10.97 -25.75
CA ARG A 247 -16.70 10.35 -26.60
C ARG A 247 -15.32 10.29 -25.92
N GLY A 248 -15.30 9.95 -24.62
CA GLY A 248 -14.08 9.82 -23.82
C GLY A 248 -13.48 11.13 -23.30
N GLN A 249 -14.04 12.30 -23.66
CA GLN A 249 -13.60 13.59 -23.14
C GLN A 249 -14.43 13.99 -21.92
N VAL A 250 -13.80 14.55 -20.89
CA VAL A 250 -14.52 15.15 -19.76
C VAL A 250 -15.17 16.44 -20.26
N VAL A 251 -16.50 16.50 -20.21
CA VAL A 251 -17.28 17.67 -20.62
C VAL A 251 -17.78 18.48 -19.43
N ASP A 252 -17.88 17.86 -18.26
CA ASP A 252 -18.20 18.51 -16.99
C ASP A 252 -17.67 17.68 -15.81
N GLU A 253 -17.25 18.35 -14.74
CA GLU A 253 -16.78 17.72 -13.51
C GLU A 253 -17.29 18.54 -12.32
N TYR A 254 -17.75 17.83 -11.29
CA TYR A 254 -18.27 18.45 -10.07
C TYR A 254 -17.69 17.78 -8.85
N LEU A 255 -17.32 18.57 -7.85
CA LEU A 255 -16.95 18.11 -6.51
C LEU A 255 -17.63 18.97 -5.46
N SER A 256 -18.39 18.34 -4.55
CA SER A 256 -19.21 19.04 -3.55
C SER A 256 -18.40 19.93 -2.59
N VAL A 257 -17.18 19.50 -2.23
CA VAL A 257 -16.25 20.28 -1.39
C VAL A 257 -14.87 20.27 -2.05
N PRO A 258 -14.60 21.18 -3.01
CA PRO A 258 -13.38 21.17 -3.82
C PRO A 258 -12.08 21.12 -3.01
N GLU A 259 -12.02 21.89 -1.92
CA GLU A 259 -10.81 22.07 -1.12
C GLU A 259 -10.70 21.08 0.05
N HIS A 260 -11.53 20.03 0.09
CA HIS A 260 -11.51 19.05 1.20
C HIS A 260 -10.15 18.37 1.39
N ARG A 261 -9.45 18.10 0.28
CA ARG A 261 -8.13 17.45 0.28
C ARG A 261 -6.97 18.44 0.40
N GLY A 262 -7.27 19.73 0.56
CA GLY A 262 -6.30 20.81 0.57
C GLY A 262 -6.69 21.96 -0.36
N PRO A 263 -5.99 23.10 -0.25
CA PRO A 263 -6.30 24.29 -1.03
C PRO A 263 -6.10 24.06 -2.52
N LEU A 264 -6.95 24.68 -3.34
CA LEU A 264 -6.88 24.64 -4.81
C LEU A 264 -6.77 26.06 -5.38
N PRO A 265 -6.20 26.24 -6.59
CA PRO A 265 -6.28 27.50 -7.31
C PRO A 265 -7.74 27.95 -7.48
N PRO A 266 -8.07 29.25 -7.36
CA PRO A 266 -9.46 29.71 -7.46
C PRO A 266 -10.16 29.32 -8.77
N GLY A 267 -9.43 29.26 -9.89
CA GLY A 267 -9.95 28.81 -11.18
C GLY A 267 -10.37 27.34 -11.17
N ASP A 268 -9.64 26.48 -10.45
CA ASP A 268 -9.93 25.05 -10.34
C ASP A 268 -11.14 24.82 -9.44
N VAL A 269 -11.29 25.60 -8.36
CA VAL A 269 -12.48 25.57 -7.50
C VAL A 269 -13.74 25.93 -8.31
N ILE A 270 -13.67 26.98 -9.12
CA ILE A 270 -14.78 27.40 -10.00
C ILE A 270 -15.08 26.31 -11.05
N GLY A 271 -14.04 25.68 -11.61
CA GLY A 271 -14.18 24.60 -12.59
C GLY A 271 -14.81 23.32 -12.05
N LEU A 272 -14.89 23.16 -10.72
CA LEU A 272 -15.51 22.01 -10.05
C LEU A 272 -16.96 22.26 -9.61
N ALA A 273 -17.56 23.38 -10.04
CA ALA A 273 -18.99 23.64 -9.89
C ALA A 273 -19.77 23.04 -11.07
N ALA A 274 -20.93 22.45 -10.79
CA ALA A 274 -21.73 21.78 -11.79
C ALA A 274 -22.21 22.72 -12.91
N ASN A 275 -21.96 22.36 -14.17
CA ASN A 275 -22.45 23.14 -15.30
C ASN A 275 -23.84 22.68 -15.74
N ALA A 276 -24.87 23.25 -15.12
CA ALA A 276 -26.27 22.90 -15.38
C ALA A 276 -26.70 23.01 -16.86
N ARG A 277 -26.07 23.87 -17.67
CA ARG A 277 -26.38 23.98 -19.10
C ARG A 277 -25.80 22.81 -19.90
N VAL A 278 -24.57 22.41 -19.59
CA VAL A 278 -23.92 21.25 -20.25
C VAL A 278 -24.68 19.98 -19.90
N LEU A 279 -25.02 19.80 -18.63
CA LEU A 279 -25.81 18.69 -18.14
C LEU A 279 -27.17 18.62 -18.83
N ALA A 280 -27.97 19.70 -18.80
CA ALA A 280 -29.29 19.73 -19.43
C ALA A 280 -29.23 19.39 -20.93
N ARG A 281 -28.21 19.87 -21.65
CA ARG A 281 -28.03 19.57 -23.08
C ARG A 281 -27.77 18.09 -23.35
N LEU A 282 -26.99 17.42 -22.50
CA LEU A 282 -26.54 16.04 -22.74
C LEU A 282 -27.45 14.99 -22.10
N THR A 283 -28.14 15.33 -21.00
CA THR A 283 -28.99 14.40 -20.27
C THR A 283 -30.49 14.67 -20.43
N GLY A 284 -30.86 15.86 -20.92
CA GLY A 284 -32.27 16.31 -20.99
C GLY A 284 -32.84 16.77 -19.64
N ALA A 285 -32.03 16.82 -18.59
CA ALA A 285 -32.43 17.20 -17.25
C ALA A 285 -32.77 18.70 -17.11
N ASP A 286 -33.61 19.03 -16.13
CA ASP A 286 -33.97 20.42 -15.83
C ASP A 286 -32.77 21.18 -15.21
N PRO A 287 -32.33 22.30 -15.79
CA PRO A 287 -31.21 23.07 -15.25
C PRO A 287 -31.45 23.64 -13.84
N GLY A 288 -32.70 23.90 -13.45
CA GLY A 288 -33.06 24.38 -12.12
C GLY A 288 -32.77 23.31 -11.07
N ARG A 289 -33.32 22.11 -11.28
CA ARG A 289 -33.09 20.94 -10.43
C ARG A 289 -31.63 20.55 -10.31
N ILE A 290 -30.86 20.67 -11.39
CA ILE A 290 -29.40 20.42 -11.35
C ILE A 290 -28.70 21.38 -10.37
N ARG A 291 -29.01 22.68 -10.42
CA ARG A 291 -28.37 23.68 -9.53
C ARG A 291 -28.71 23.43 -8.06
N GLU A 292 -29.95 23.05 -7.79
CA GLU A 292 -30.40 22.71 -6.44
C GLU A 292 -29.74 21.42 -5.92
N ALA A 293 -29.56 20.42 -6.79
CA ALA A 293 -29.00 19.13 -6.43
C ALA A 293 -27.46 19.12 -6.30
N ALA A 294 -26.76 20.09 -6.89
CA ALA A 294 -25.30 20.13 -6.98
C ALA A 294 -24.64 21.34 -6.28
N PRO A 295 -24.95 21.63 -5.00
CA PRO A 295 -24.32 22.73 -4.29
C PRO A 295 -22.82 22.47 -4.06
N THR A 296 -22.01 23.53 -4.00
CA THR A 296 -20.62 23.45 -3.51
C THR A 296 -20.48 24.16 -2.17
N ALA A 297 -19.59 23.68 -1.32
CA ALA A 297 -19.35 24.24 0.01
C ALA A 297 -17.87 24.21 0.41
N ARG A 298 -17.53 24.90 1.51
CA ARG A 298 -16.16 24.92 2.05
C ARG A 298 -15.85 23.73 2.95
N SER A 299 -16.88 23.13 3.53
CA SER A 299 -16.76 21.96 4.40
C SER A 299 -17.96 21.03 4.22
N PRO A 300 -17.80 19.70 4.46
CA PRO A 300 -18.92 18.77 4.35
C PRO A 300 -20.09 19.08 5.30
N SER A 301 -19.84 19.75 6.44
CA SER A 301 -20.87 20.12 7.41
C SER A 301 -21.84 21.22 6.95
N GLU A 302 -21.50 21.95 5.89
CA GLU A 302 -22.37 22.96 5.27
C GLU A 302 -23.36 22.34 4.26
N LEU A 303 -23.25 21.04 4.02
CA LEU A 303 -24.03 20.31 3.04
C LEU A 303 -24.94 19.27 3.72
N PRO A 304 -26.04 18.87 3.05
CA PRO A 304 -26.75 17.65 3.42
C PRO A 304 -25.81 16.43 3.41
N PRO A 305 -26.18 15.33 4.09
CA PRO A 305 -25.44 14.07 4.02
C PRO A 305 -25.14 13.68 2.56
N ALA A 306 -23.94 13.15 2.31
CA ALA A 306 -23.50 12.80 0.95
C ALA A 306 -24.46 11.83 0.24
N ALA A 307 -25.14 10.94 0.99
CA ALA A 307 -26.17 10.05 0.47
C ALA A 307 -27.38 10.82 -0.10
N ASP A 308 -27.82 11.89 0.57
CA ASP A 308 -28.94 12.72 0.13
C ASP A 308 -28.56 13.56 -1.08
N LEU A 309 -27.34 14.10 -1.10
CA LEU A 309 -26.81 14.83 -2.26
C LEU A 309 -26.70 13.95 -3.51
N VAL A 310 -26.12 12.75 -3.39
CA VAL A 310 -26.06 11.78 -4.49
C VAL A 310 -27.47 11.40 -4.96
N ALA A 311 -28.41 11.20 -4.04
CA ALA A 311 -29.79 10.93 -4.37
C ALA A 311 -30.46 12.08 -5.15
N GLY A 312 -30.28 13.32 -4.70
CA GLY A 312 -30.80 14.50 -5.39
C GLY A 312 -30.21 14.65 -6.79
N LEU A 313 -28.91 14.45 -6.96
CA LEU A 313 -28.24 14.47 -8.26
C LEU A 313 -28.76 13.36 -9.19
N ALA A 314 -28.85 12.14 -8.68
CA ALA A 314 -29.36 11.01 -9.46
C ALA A 314 -30.80 11.28 -9.93
N ASP A 315 -31.65 11.84 -9.07
CA ASP A 315 -33.04 12.19 -9.41
C ASP A 315 -33.14 13.34 -10.42
N ALA A 316 -32.32 14.38 -10.24
CA ALA A 316 -32.29 15.52 -11.15
C ALA A 316 -31.90 15.09 -12.58
N ILE A 317 -31.01 14.12 -12.71
CA ILE A 317 -30.52 13.60 -13.99
C ILE A 317 -31.37 12.43 -14.54
N GLY A 318 -32.09 11.71 -13.68
CA GLY A 318 -32.89 10.53 -14.06
C GLY A 318 -32.14 9.19 -13.97
N LEU A 319 -31.11 9.11 -13.13
CA LEU A 319 -30.24 7.94 -12.95
C LEU A 319 -30.83 6.97 -11.91
N GLU A 320 -31.75 6.09 -12.32
CA GLU A 320 -32.34 5.02 -11.49
C GLU A 320 -31.30 3.95 -11.11
N GLY A 321 -30.35 4.33 -10.27
CA GLY A 321 -29.14 3.56 -10.03
C GLY A 321 -28.03 4.34 -9.32
N GLY A 322 -28.08 5.67 -9.34
CA GLY A 322 -26.99 6.52 -8.86
C GLY A 322 -26.73 6.47 -7.35
N ARG A 323 -27.66 5.91 -6.57
CA ARG A 323 -27.71 6.01 -5.11
C ARG A 323 -26.90 4.96 -4.34
N HIS A 324 -26.32 3.99 -5.02
CA HIS A 324 -25.70 2.82 -4.39
C HIS A 324 -24.51 2.30 -5.19
N GLY A 325 -23.75 1.39 -4.58
CA GLY A 325 -22.61 0.72 -5.18
C GLY A 325 -22.90 -0.72 -5.63
N TYR A 326 -21.81 -1.44 -5.90
CA TYR A 326 -21.74 -2.81 -6.37
C TYR A 326 -22.54 -3.81 -5.52
N GLU A 327 -22.39 -3.80 -4.19
CA GLU A 327 -23.04 -4.82 -3.33
C GLU A 327 -24.57 -4.75 -3.44
N ALA A 328 -25.16 -3.55 -3.40
CA ALA A 328 -26.59 -3.36 -3.57
C ALA A 328 -27.06 -3.63 -5.02
N ALA A 329 -26.18 -3.44 -6.01
CA ALA A 329 -26.50 -3.74 -7.40
C ALA A 329 -26.66 -5.25 -7.66
N LEU A 330 -26.03 -6.12 -6.85
CA LEU A 330 -26.16 -7.57 -6.99
C LEU A 330 -27.60 -8.07 -6.82
N GLU A 331 -28.44 -7.34 -6.11
CA GLU A 331 -29.85 -7.70 -5.88
C GLU A 331 -30.79 -7.15 -6.95
N ARG A 332 -30.29 -6.37 -7.92
CA ARG A 332 -31.12 -5.74 -8.95
C ARG A 332 -31.70 -6.79 -9.92
N PRO A 333 -33.01 -6.73 -10.21
CA PRO A 333 -33.64 -7.63 -11.17
C PRO A 333 -33.09 -7.40 -12.57
N ASN A 334 -32.95 -8.49 -13.34
CA ASN A 334 -32.43 -8.51 -14.72
C ASN A 334 -30.99 -7.99 -14.87
N ALA A 335 -30.22 -7.87 -13.79
CA ALA A 335 -28.84 -7.45 -13.84
C ALA A 335 -27.93 -8.58 -14.38
N VAL A 336 -27.00 -8.22 -15.27
CA VAL A 336 -25.93 -9.09 -15.74
C VAL A 336 -24.80 -9.05 -14.74
N LYS A 337 -24.44 -10.21 -14.17
CA LYS A 337 -23.39 -10.35 -13.15
C LYS A 337 -22.14 -10.94 -13.78
N ILE A 338 -21.01 -10.26 -13.62
CA ILE A 338 -19.70 -10.70 -14.08
C ILE A 338 -18.86 -10.97 -12.84
N SER A 339 -18.84 -12.21 -12.37
CA SER A 339 -17.99 -12.64 -11.25
C SER A 339 -16.54 -12.79 -11.68
N ARG A 340 -15.60 -12.43 -10.80
CA ARG A 340 -14.16 -12.65 -11.00
C ARG A 340 -13.58 -13.30 -9.73
N LEU A 341 -12.86 -14.41 -9.92
CA LEU A 341 -12.19 -15.18 -8.86
C LEU A 341 -10.87 -14.53 -8.46
#